data_AF-D3D8P1-F1
#
_entry.id   AF-D3D8P1-F1
#
_cell.length_a   1.000
_cell.length_b   1.000
_cell.length_c   1.000
_cell.angle_alpha   90.00
_cell.angle_beta   90.00
_cell.angle_gamma   90.00
#
_symmetry.space_group_name_H-M   'P 1'
#
loop_
_entity.id
_entity.type
_entity.pdbx_description
1 polymer ?
#
loop_
_entity_poly.entity_id
_entity_poly.type
_entity_poly.pdbx_seq_one_letter_code
_entity_poly.pdbx_strand_id
1 'polypeptide(L)'
;MIDAVAASSARRLGRSLYHGADVLLAVEVVSRGSDGEREDRGRKVTEYALAGIPQYWIVDFDPEPRIQVLRLTGSPGRYGAPQVFSGDDTVKVEDPFPVSFPLSDLQDFV
;
A
#
# COMPACT_ATOMS: atom_id res chain seq x y z
N MET A 1 1.63 6.62 11.00
CA MET A 1 0.26 6.43 11.46
C MET A 1 -0.43 5.51 10.45
N ILE A 2 -0.34 4.22 10.80
CA ILE A 2 -0.93 3.06 10.16
C ILE A 2 -2.45 3.27 10.02
N ASP A 3 -3.00 2.81 8.92
CA ASP A 3 -4.41 2.97 8.57
C ASP A 3 -5.37 2.50 9.68
N ALA A 4 -6.40 3.30 9.93
CA ALA A 4 -7.14 3.32 11.19
C ALA A 4 -7.90 2.02 11.51
N VAL A 5 -8.17 1.17 10.51
CA VAL A 5 -8.94 -0.09 10.67
C VAL A 5 -8.03 -1.28 10.99
N ALA A 6 -6.85 -1.36 10.37
CA ALA A 6 -5.83 -2.36 10.71
C ALA A 6 -5.21 -2.07 12.09
N ALA A 7 -4.99 -0.78 12.41
CA ALA A 7 -4.53 -0.34 13.72
C ALA A 7 -5.58 -0.56 14.84
N SER A 8 -6.88 -0.42 14.52
CA SER A 8 -7.99 -0.66 15.47
C SER A 8 -8.06 -2.12 15.93
N SER A 9 -7.86 -3.06 15.00
CA SER A 9 -7.89 -4.50 15.29
C SER A 9 -6.70 -4.96 16.14
N ALA A 10 -5.50 -4.38 15.92
CA ALA A 10 -4.30 -4.67 16.70
C ALA A 10 -4.31 -4.05 18.11
N ARG A 11 -4.94 -2.87 18.28
CA ARG A 11 -5.08 -2.21 19.60
C ARG A 11 -5.96 -2.99 20.57
N ARG A 12 -7.01 -3.67 20.09
CA ARG A 12 -7.93 -4.45 20.93
C ARG A 12 -7.27 -5.67 21.58
N LEU A 13 -6.15 -6.15 21.02
CA LEU A 13 -5.39 -7.30 21.52
C LEU A 13 -4.08 -6.90 22.22
N GLY A 14 -3.78 -5.61 22.33
CA GLY A 14 -2.60 -5.11 23.05
C GLY A 14 -1.25 -5.43 22.39
N ARG A 15 -1.23 -5.73 21.08
CA ARG A 15 0.01 -6.05 20.37
C ARG A 15 0.01 -5.55 18.92
N SER A 16 0.55 -4.35 18.70
CA SER A 16 1.18 -4.03 17.42
C SER A 16 2.65 -4.42 17.57
N LEU A 17 2.99 -5.68 17.28
CA LEU A 17 4.31 -6.29 17.61
C LEU A 17 5.42 -6.02 16.58
N TYR A 18 5.12 -5.37 15.46
CA TYR A 18 6.07 -5.25 14.37
C TYR A 18 6.57 -3.82 14.27
N HIS A 19 7.89 -3.63 14.30
CA HIS A 19 8.49 -2.37 13.88
C HIS A 19 8.30 -2.26 12.36
N GLY A 20 8.17 -1.03 11.83
CA GLY A 20 8.07 -0.85 10.38
C GLY A 20 9.23 -1.46 9.60
N ALA A 21 10.42 -1.54 10.23
CA ALA A 21 11.58 -2.22 9.69
C ALA A 21 11.39 -3.75 9.52
N ASP A 22 10.45 -4.37 10.22
CA ASP A 22 10.12 -5.79 10.10
C ASP A 22 9.13 -6.07 8.97
N VAL A 23 8.58 -5.03 8.32
CA VAL A 23 7.59 -5.13 7.25
C VAL A 23 8.29 -4.91 5.90
N LEU A 24 8.30 -5.95 5.05
CA LEU A 24 8.89 -5.88 3.71
C LEU A 24 7.98 -5.21 2.67
N LEU A 25 6.66 -5.39 2.84
CA LEU A 25 5.63 -4.88 1.96
C LEU A 25 4.38 -4.52 2.77
N ALA A 26 3.90 -3.28 2.61
CA ALA A 26 2.56 -2.87 3.05
C ALA A 26 1.66 -2.73 1.82
N VAL A 27 0.41 -3.21 1.91
CA VAL A 27 -0.61 -3.06 0.86
C VAL A 27 -1.82 -2.39 1.48
N GLU A 28 -2.21 -1.25 0.93
CA GLU A 28 -3.40 -0.51 1.33
C GLU A 28 -4.45 -0.58 0.23
N VAL A 29 -5.66 -0.96 0.62
CA VAL A 29 -6.84 -0.96 -0.25
C VAL A 29 -7.68 0.25 0.11
N VAL A 30 -7.80 1.18 -0.83
CA VAL A 30 -8.52 2.44 -0.62
C VAL A 30 -10.02 2.16 -0.56
N SER A 31 -10.64 2.48 0.56
CA SER A 31 -12.10 2.50 0.68
C SER A 31 -12.65 3.78 0.06
N ARG A 32 -13.78 3.72 -0.64
CA ARG A 32 -14.49 4.91 -1.12
C ARG A 32 -15.18 5.63 0.06
N GLY A 33 -14.93 6.93 0.25
CA GLY A 33 -15.96 7.82 0.81
C GLY A 33 -15.59 8.76 1.95
N SER A 34 -14.35 9.23 2.09
CA SER A 34 -14.06 10.31 3.04
C SER A 34 -13.26 11.47 2.43
N ASP A 35 -13.71 12.71 2.67
CA ASP A 35 -13.05 13.95 2.23
C ASP A 35 -11.56 14.04 2.63
N GLY A 36 -11.12 13.22 3.60
CA GLY A 36 -9.74 13.16 4.09
C GLY A 36 -8.82 12.15 3.40
N GLU A 37 -9.30 11.31 2.46
CA GLU A 37 -8.49 10.22 1.87
C GLU A 37 -7.19 10.69 1.22
N ARG A 38 -7.22 11.85 0.53
CA ARG A 38 -6.02 12.38 -0.13
C ARG A 38 -4.95 12.83 0.86
N GLU A 39 -5.37 13.52 1.92
CA GLU A 39 -4.48 13.98 2.99
C GLU A 39 -3.92 12.80 3.78
N ASP A 40 -4.79 11.86 4.14
CA ASP A 40 -4.48 10.63 4.84
C ASP A 40 -3.45 9.79 4.06
N ARG A 41 -3.65 9.65 2.75
CA ARG A 41 -2.74 8.93 1.87
C ARG A 41 -1.38 9.61 1.76
N GLY A 42 -1.33 10.93 1.64
CA GLY A 42 -0.07 11.68 1.65
C GLY A 42 0.72 11.45 2.95
N ARG A 43 0.02 11.50 4.09
CA ARG A 43 0.59 11.22 5.41
C ARG A 43 1.17 9.80 5.50
N LYS A 44 0.41 8.77 5.08
CA LYS A 44 0.86 7.37 5.13
C LYS A 44 2.09 7.10 4.26
N VAL A 45 2.16 7.69 3.06
CA VAL A 45 3.33 7.59 2.17
C VAL A 45 4.60 8.04 2.91
N THR A 46 4.57 9.20 3.57
CA THR A 46 5.71 9.70 4.34
C THR A 46 6.02 8.82 5.54
N GLU A 47 5.01 8.42 6.31
CA GLU A 47 5.22 7.66 7.54
C GLU A 47 5.76 6.25 7.29
N TYR A 48 5.29 5.55 6.25
CA TYR A 48 5.80 4.23 5.90
C TYR A 48 7.22 4.30 5.33
N ALA A 49 7.54 5.35 4.58
CA ALA A 49 8.91 5.57 4.12
C ALA A 49 9.86 5.87 5.29
N LEU A 50 9.44 6.70 6.25
CA LEU A 50 10.20 6.97 7.49
C LEU A 50 10.35 5.73 8.38
N ALA A 51 9.35 4.85 8.37
CA ALA A 51 9.39 3.58 9.08
C ALA A 51 10.29 2.53 8.39
N GLY A 52 10.83 2.84 7.20
CA GLY A 52 11.77 1.98 6.48
C GLY A 52 11.13 0.85 5.70
N ILE A 53 9.82 0.87 5.47
CA ILE A 53 9.11 -0.19 4.74
C ILE A 53 9.57 -0.16 3.27
N PRO A 54 10.24 -1.22 2.75
CA PRO A 54 10.83 -1.21 1.41
C PRO A 54 9.82 -0.99 0.28
N GLN A 55 8.61 -1.53 0.42
CA GLN A 55 7.55 -1.39 -0.58
C GLN A 55 6.20 -1.04 0.04
N TYR A 56 5.49 -0.14 -0.62
CA TYR A 56 4.13 0.24 -0.26
C TYR A 56 3.24 0.26 -1.49
N TRP A 57 2.19 -0.54 -1.49
CA TRP A 57 1.24 -0.65 -2.59
C TRP A 57 -0.06 0.04 -2.22
N ILE A 58 -0.59 0.83 -3.14
CA ILE A 58 -1.88 1.50 -3.00
C ILE A 58 -2.79 0.96 -4.08
N VAL A 59 -3.81 0.23 -3.66
CA VAL A 59 -4.84 -0.39 -4.50
C VAL A 59 -6.08 0.49 -4.45
N ASP A 60 -6.45 1.03 -5.60
CA ASP A 60 -7.61 1.89 -5.80
C ASP A 60 -8.55 1.22 -6.79
N PHE A 61 -9.86 1.44 -6.64
CA PHE A 61 -10.91 0.86 -7.48
C PHE A 61 -11.76 1.92 -8.18
N ASP A 62 -11.40 3.20 -8.05
CA ASP A 62 -12.14 4.32 -8.62
C ASP A 62 -11.33 5.05 -9.72
N PRO A 63 -11.86 5.18 -10.95
CA PRO A 63 -13.09 4.58 -11.48
C PRO A 63 -12.96 3.08 -11.82
N GLU A 64 -11.73 2.57 -11.90
CA GLU A 64 -11.38 1.19 -12.24
C GLU A 64 -10.19 0.73 -11.38
N PRO A 65 -9.91 -0.58 -11.27
CA PRO A 65 -8.76 -1.07 -10.51
C PRO A 65 -7.45 -0.43 -10.98
N ARG A 66 -6.69 0.06 -10.02
CA ARG A 66 -5.37 0.66 -10.24
C ARG A 66 -4.46 0.36 -9.05
N ILE A 67 -3.24 -0.08 -9.33
CA ILE A 67 -2.22 -0.30 -8.31
C ILE A 67 -1.06 0.66 -8.51
N GLN A 68 -0.64 1.32 -7.44
CA GLN A 68 0.62 2.05 -7.39
C GLN A 68 1.60 1.31 -6.48
N VAL A 69 2.74 0.95 -7.04
CA VAL A 69 3.86 0.34 -6.31
C VAL A 69 4.88 1.42 -6.02
N LEU A 70 5.01 1.79 -4.75
CA LEU A 70 6.04 2.70 -4.25
C LEU A 70 7.20 1.88 -3.69
N ARG A 71 8.43 2.19 -4.12
CA ARG A 71 9.65 1.54 -3.63
C ARG A 71 10.54 2.54 -2.91
N LEU A 72 11.05 2.16 -1.73
CA LEU A 72 11.88 3.02 -0.90
C LEU A 72 13.15 3.36 -1.68
N THR A 73 13.50 4.63 -1.72
CA THR A 73 14.76 5.05 -2.35
C THR A 73 15.93 4.76 -1.41
N GLY A 74 17.15 4.71 -1.96
CA GLY A 74 18.36 4.70 -1.14
C GLY A 74 18.56 5.99 -0.32
N SER A 75 17.72 7.02 -0.52
CA SER A 75 17.67 8.21 0.33
C SER A 75 16.70 7.98 1.50
N PRO A 76 17.07 8.37 2.73
CA PRO A 76 16.28 8.05 3.91
C PRO A 76 14.87 8.68 3.83
N GLY A 77 13.86 7.86 4.14
CA GLY A 77 12.51 8.34 4.42
C GLY A 77 11.66 8.75 3.23
N ARG A 78 12.02 8.37 1.98
CA ARG A 78 11.23 8.72 0.80
C ARG A 78 11.09 7.58 -0.21
N TYR A 79 9.86 7.43 -0.72
CA TYR A 79 9.55 6.58 -1.86
C TYR A 79 9.90 7.25 -3.20
N GLY A 80 10.29 6.42 -4.18
CA GLY A 80 10.53 6.84 -5.55
C GLY A 80 9.24 7.17 -6.31
N ALA A 81 9.36 7.47 -7.60
CA ALA A 81 8.18 7.57 -8.47
C ALA A 81 7.46 6.21 -8.49
N PRO A 82 6.11 6.19 -8.37
CA PRO A 82 5.37 4.95 -8.35
C PRO A 82 5.40 4.26 -9.72
N GLN A 83 5.55 2.94 -9.72
CA GLN A 83 5.12 2.11 -10.85
C GLN A 83 3.60 1.98 -10.77
N VAL A 84 2.91 2.17 -11.89
CA VAL A 84 1.45 2.16 -11.96
C VAL A 84 1.01 1.01 -12.85
N PHE A 85 0.01 0.25 -12.38
CA PHE A 85 -0.72 -0.75 -13.16
C PHE A 85 -2.20 -0.34 -13.24
N SER A 86 -2.80 -0.43 -14.43
CA SER A 86 -4.20 -0.06 -14.70
C SER A 86 -4.76 -0.80 -15.93
N GLY A 87 -6.08 -0.86 -16.08
CA GLY A 87 -6.71 -1.51 -17.25
C GLY A 87 -6.35 -2.99 -17.37
N ASP A 88 -5.89 -3.42 -18.55
CA ASP A 88 -5.56 -4.82 -18.87
C ASP A 88 -4.13 -5.24 -18.45
N ASP A 89 -3.46 -4.43 -17.62
CA ASP A 89 -2.11 -4.72 -17.16
C ASP A 89 -2.04 -6.04 -16.39
N THR A 90 -0.93 -6.76 -16.56
CA THR A 90 -0.53 -7.82 -15.62
C THR A 90 0.38 -7.21 -14.57
N VAL A 91 -0.05 -7.24 -13.31
CA VAL A 91 0.80 -6.90 -12.18
C VAL A 91 1.88 -7.95 -12.11
N LYS A 92 3.14 -7.56 -12.27
CA LYS A 92 4.30 -8.43 -12.11
C LYS A 92 5.37 -7.74 -11.30
N VAL A 93 5.61 -8.23 -10.09
CA VAL A 93 6.60 -7.69 -9.16
C VAL A 93 7.37 -8.86 -8.54
N GLU A 94 8.70 -8.82 -8.61
CA GLU A 94 9.57 -9.93 -8.16
C GLU A 94 10.05 -9.77 -6.70
N ASP A 95 10.10 -8.53 -6.21
CA ASP A 95 10.53 -8.19 -4.86
C ASP A 95 9.32 -7.76 -4.01
N PRO A 96 9.30 -7.98 -2.69
CA PRO A 96 10.22 -8.81 -1.92
C PRO A 96 10.02 -10.32 -2.15
N PHE A 97 8.97 -10.69 -2.87
CA PHE A 97 8.68 -12.03 -3.36
C PHE A 97 7.85 -11.91 -4.65
N PRO A 98 7.86 -12.93 -5.51
CA PRO A 98 7.14 -12.89 -6.78
C PRO A 98 5.63 -12.80 -6.59
N VAL A 99 5.01 -11.81 -7.21
CA VAL A 99 3.57 -11.60 -7.34
C VAL A 99 3.27 -11.37 -8.82
N SER A 100 2.36 -12.18 -9.37
CA SER A 100 1.92 -12.06 -10.76
C SER A 100 0.44 -12.38 -10.92
N PHE A 101 -0.35 -11.44 -11.42
CA PHE A 101 -1.77 -11.64 -11.74
C PHE A 101 -2.26 -10.56 -12.73
N PRO A 102 -3.22 -10.87 -13.62
CA PRO A 102 -3.88 -9.86 -14.43
C PRO A 102 -4.73 -8.96 -13.53
N LEU A 103 -4.68 -7.65 -13.73
CA LEU A 103 -5.37 -6.68 -12.86
C LEU A 103 -6.90 -6.85 -12.89
N SER A 104 -7.43 -7.44 -13.96
CA SER A 104 -8.84 -7.85 -14.09
C SER A 104 -9.32 -8.76 -12.96
N ASP A 105 -8.45 -9.60 -12.39
CA ASP A 105 -8.83 -10.55 -11.32
C ASP A 105 -9.27 -9.83 -10.02
N LEU A 106 -8.95 -8.54 -9.86
CA LEU A 106 -9.42 -7.76 -8.72
C LEU A 106 -10.86 -7.25 -8.87
N GLN A 107 -11.51 -7.46 -10.02
CA GLN A 107 -12.89 -7.02 -10.27
C GLN A 107 -13.93 -8.04 -9.79
N ASP A 108 -13.53 -9.28 -9.50
CA ASP A 108 -14.43 -10.41 -9.26
C ASP A 108 -14.91 -10.55 -7.79
N PHE A 109 -14.74 -9.53 -6.95
CA PHE A 109 -15.29 -9.53 -5.59
C PHE A 109 -16.81 -9.23 -5.62
N VAL A 110 -17.61 -10.22 -6.01
CA VAL A 110 -19.08 -10.23 -5.92
C VAL A 110 -19.54 -11.19 -4.83
#